data_AF-A0A359EUW5-F1
#
_entry.id   AF-A0A359EUW5-F1
#
_cell.length_a   1.000
_cell.length_b   1.000
_cell.length_c   1.000
_cell.angle_alpha   90.00
_cell.angle_beta   90.00
_cell.angle_gamma   90.00
#
_symmetry.space_group_name_H-M   'P 1'
#
loop_
_entity.id
_entity.type
_entity.pdbx_description
1 polymer ?
#
loop_
_entity_poly.entity_id
_entity_poly.type
_entity_poly.pdbx_seq_one_letter_code
_entity_poly.pdbx_strand_id
1 'polypeptide(L)' 'MKIDFTNLKFDEKGLIPAIVQDVYSDEVLMLAYM' A
#
# COMPACT_ATOMS: atom_id res chain seq x y z
N MET A 1 -11.56 -14.47 3.53
CA MET A 1 -10.38 -13.97 2.80
C MET A 1 -9.21 -13.97 3.77
N LYS A 2 -8.10 -14.64 3.46
CA LYS A 2 -6.91 -14.70 4.34
C LYS A 2 -5.87 -13.79 3.72
N ILE A 3 -5.53 -12.70 4.41
CA ILE A 3 -4.49 -11.77 3.96
C ILE A 3 -3.15 -12.35 4.41
N ASP A 4 -2.24 -12.55 3.46
CA ASP A 4 -0.90 -13.07 3.71
C ASP A 4 0.07 -11.90 3.90
N PHE A 5 0.58 -11.75 5.12
CA PHE A 5 1.41 -10.61 5.52
C PHE A 5 2.91 -10.86 5.34
N THR A 6 3.31 -12.09 5.01
CA THR A 6 4.74 -12.46 4.91
C THR A 6 5.46 -11.78 3.74
N ASN A 7 4.72 -11.32 2.72
CA ASN A 7 5.27 -10.66 1.53
C ASN A 7 5.19 -9.13 1.57
N LEU A 8 4.94 -8.53 2.75
CA LEU A 8 4.98 -7.08 2.91
C LEU A 8 6.38 -6.54 2.59
N LYS A 9 6.42 -5.49 1.77
CA LYS A 9 7.64 -4.77 1.42
C LYS A 9 7.79 -3.58 2.35
N PHE A 10 9.02 -3.37 2.79
CA PHE A 10 9.42 -2.23 3.61
C PHE A 10 10.47 -1.43 2.86
N ASP A 11 10.44 -0.11 3.03
CA ASP A 11 11.49 0.76 2.55
C ASP A 11 12.73 0.73 3.47
N GLU A 12 13.73 1.54 3.15
CA GLU A 12 14.99 1.63 3.91
C GLU A 12 14.80 2.17 5.34
N LYS A 13 13.66 2.81 5.64
CA LYS A 13 13.30 3.35 6.95
C LYS A 13 12.40 2.39 7.74
N GLY A 14 12.05 1.24 7.17
CA GLY A 14 11.13 0.26 7.77
C GLY A 14 9.66 0.64 7.62
N LEU A 15 9.32 1.56 6.72
CA LEU A 15 7.94 1.96 6.42
C LEU A 15 7.37 1.13 5.27
N ILE A 16 6.06 0.91 5.28
CA ILE A 16 5.36 0.21 4.21
C ILE A 16 4.86 1.24 3.19
N PRO A 17 5.32 1.21 1.93
CA PRO A 17 4.76 2.06 0.90
C PRO A 17 3.33 1.59 0.55
N ALA A 18 2.38 2.51 0.55
CA ALA A 18 0.98 2.25 0.26
C ALA A 18 0.47 3.19 -0.85
N ILE A 19 -0.23 2.64 -1.84
CA ILE A 19 -0.90 3.43 -2.88
C ILE A 19 -2.36 3.62 -2.47
N VAL A 20 -2.80 4.87 -2.42
CA VAL A 20 -4.21 5.20 -2.19
C VAL A 20 -4.88 5.40 -3.54
N GLN A 21 -5.94 4.63 -3.78
CA GLN A 21 -6.69 4.61 -5.03
C GLN A 21 -8.17 4.86 -4.74
N ASP A 22 -8.86 5.59 -5.61
CA ASP A 22 -10.31 5.70 -5.55
C ASP A 22 -10.96 4.39 -6.01
N VAL A 23 -11.90 3.86 -5.21
CA VAL A 23 -12.51 2.54 -5.43
C VAL A 23 -13.53 2.51 -6.57
N TYR A 24 -14.02 3.67 -7.02
CA TYR A 24 -15.04 3.77 -8.06
C TYR A 24 -14.46 4.13 -9.42
N SER A 25 -13.42 4.97 -9.46
CA SER A 25 -12.76 5.39 -10.70
C SER A 25 -11.48 4.62 -11.02
N ASP A 26 -10.97 3.80 -10.09
CA ASP A 26 -9.64 3.17 -10.16
C ASP A 26 -8.49 4.19 -10.30
N GLU A 27 -8.73 5.48 -9.98
CA GLU A 27 -7.72 6.52 -10.08
C GLU A 27 -6.74 6.45 -8.90
N VAL A 28 -5.44 6.48 -9.20
CA VAL A 28 -4.40 6.57 -8.18
C VAL A 28 -4.34 8.00 -7.65
N LEU A 29 -4.63 8.17 -6.37
CA LEU A 29 -4.71 9.49 -5.72
C LEU A 29 -3.35 9.93 -5.16
N MET A 30 -2.66 9.03 -4.43
CA MET A 30 -1.36 9.36 -3.82
C MET A 30 -0.55 8.14 -3.38
N LEU A 31 0.75 8.37 -3.17
CA LEU A 31 1.66 7.48 -2.46
C LEU A 31 1.74 7.90 -0.98
N ALA A 32 1.53 6.96 -0.08
CA ALA A 32 1.59 7.12 1.37
C ALA A 32 2.54 6.09 2.00
N TYR A 33 2.78 6.22 3.30
CA TYR A 33 3.64 5.33 4.09
C TYR A 33 2.95 4.97 5.40
N MET A 34 3.12 3.72 5.85
CA MET A 34 2.64 3.18 7.13
C MET A 34 3.77 2.65 8.00
#